data_AF-A0AAC8QFY6-F1
#
_entry.id   AF-A0AAC8QFY6-F1
#
_cell.length_a   1.000
_cell.length_b   1.000
_cell.length_c   1.000
_cell.angle_alpha   90.00
_cell.angle_beta   90.00
_cell.angle_gamma   90.00
#
_symmetry.space_group_name_H-M   'P 1'
#
loop_
_entity.id
_entity.type
_entity.pdbx_description
1 polymer ?
#
loop_
_entity_poly.entity_id
_entity_poly.type
_entity_poly.pdbx_seq_one_letter_code
_entity_poly.pdbx_strand_id
1 'polypeptide(L)'
;MKLRWNVLGAVLLGLGLVGCGATVGDACTTDADCGDKGFCINNQAFTPGGYCSQSCVPGKDETCPTGSSCVSQGYAENVSACFLKCGSDADCRTGYKCEGGFRGNPGSVCVATN
;
A
#
# COMPACT_ATOMS: atom_id res chain seq x y z
N MET A 1 -55.66 19.93 5.04
CA MET A 1 -54.66 19.84 6.13
C MET A 1 -53.32 20.36 5.64
N LYS A 2 -52.71 21.31 6.35
CA LYS A 2 -51.35 21.80 6.12
C LYS A 2 -50.39 20.97 6.99
N LEU A 3 -49.43 20.25 6.40
CA LEU A 3 -48.28 19.73 7.15
C LEU A 3 -47.02 20.38 6.57
N ARG A 4 -46.61 21.48 7.21
CA ARG A 4 -45.30 22.11 6.99
C ARG A 4 -44.33 21.39 7.91
N TRP A 5 -43.44 20.55 7.37
CA TRP A 5 -42.36 19.95 8.14
C TRP A 5 -41.05 20.60 7.73
N ASN A 6 -40.59 21.55 8.55
CA ASN A 6 -39.22 22.06 8.50
C ASN A 6 -38.28 20.95 8.97
N VAL A 7 -37.41 20.46 8.09
CA VAL A 7 -36.26 19.62 8.49
C VAL A 7 -34.99 20.43 8.25
N LEU A 8 -34.69 21.33 9.19
CA LEU A 8 -33.33 21.81 9.42
C LEU A 8 -32.62 20.72 10.22
N GLY A 9 -31.75 19.96 9.56
CA GLY A 9 -30.96 18.89 10.18
C GLY A 9 -29.71 18.60 9.35
N ALA A 10 -28.59 19.18 9.76
CA ALA A 10 -27.27 18.95 9.20
C ALA A 10 -26.72 17.58 9.60
N VAL A 11 -26.12 16.81 8.68
CA VAL A 11 -24.99 15.89 8.94
C VAL A 11 -24.15 15.76 7.66
N LEU A 12 -22.84 15.88 7.86
CA LEU A 12 -21.75 15.81 6.91
C LEU A 12 -21.46 14.37 6.43
N LEU A 13 -20.51 14.28 5.50
CA LEU A 13 -19.60 13.15 5.22
C LEU A 13 -20.08 12.11 4.20
N GLY A 14 -19.24 11.95 3.18
CA GLY A 14 -19.31 10.81 2.28
C GLY A 14 -19.34 11.15 0.80
N LEU A 15 -18.53 12.12 0.35
CA LEU A 15 -17.98 11.99 -1.01
C LEU A 15 -17.07 10.76 -0.96
N GLY A 16 -17.68 9.59 -1.15
CA GLY A 16 -16.97 8.37 -1.49
C GLY A 16 -16.21 8.68 -2.77
N LEU A 17 -14.93 9.05 -2.59
CA LEU A 17 -13.96 9.03 -3.67
C LEU A 17 -14.11 7.66 -4.30
N VAL A 18 -14.45 7.64 -5.58
CA VAL A 18 -14.45 6.46 -6.42
C VAL A 18 -13.04 5.89 -6.31
N GLY A 19 -12.85 4.96 -5.38
CA GLY A 19 -11.53 4.48 -5.01
C GLY A 19 -10.99 3.71 -6.19
N CYS A 20 -9.96 4.24 -6.84
CA CYS A 20 -8.98 3.34 -7.44
C CYS A 20 -8.64 2.31 -6.36
N GLY A 21 -8.87 1.02 -6.66
CA GLY A 21 -8.62 -0.05 -5.69
C GLY A 21 -7.21 0.06 -5.13
N ALA A 22 -7.02 -0.39 -3.89
CA ALA A 22 -5.74 -0.31 -3.22
C ALA A 22 -4.61 -0.90 -4.07
N THR A 23 -3.49 -0.19 -4.07
CA THR A 23 -2.28 -0.50 -4.83
C THR A 23 -1.13 -0.83 -3.90
N VAL A 24 -0.08 -1.44 -4.46
CA VAL A 24 1.13 -1.75 -3.71
C VAL A 24 1.75 -0.43 -3.21
N GLY A 25 1.99 -0.34 -1.90
CA GLY A 25 2.55 0.84 -1.24
C GLY A 25 1.55 1.78 -0.59
N ASP A 26 0.25 1.55 -0.78
CA ASP A 26 -0.78 2.29 -0.06
C ASP A 26 -0.74 2.02 1.44
N ALA A 27 -1.16 3.02 2.22
CA ALA A 27 -1.30 2.87 3.67
C ALA A 27 -2.45 1.91 4.00
N CYS A 28 -2.30 1.14 5.06
CA CYS A 28 -3.32 0.18 5.50
C CYS A 28 -3.21 -0.07 7.00
N THR A 29 -4.30 -0.57 7.58
CA THR A 29 -4.31 -1.07 8.96
C THR A 29 -4.58 -2.57 8.98
N THR A 30 -5.34 -3.08 8.02
CA THR A 30 -5.76 -4.49 7.91
C THR A 30 -5.68 -4.97 6.47
N ASP A 31 -5.69 -6.29 6.27
CA ASP A 31 -5.66 -6.88 4.92
C ASP A 31 -6.86 -6.46 4.07
N ALA A 32 -8.01 -6.19 4.69
CA ALA A 32 -9.21 -5.73 4.00
C ALA A 32 -9.03 -4.38 3.28
N ASP A 33 -8.09 -3.54 3.75
CA ASP A 33 -7.77 -2.27 3.12
C ASP A 33 -7.06 -2.45 1.77
N CYS A 34 -6.44 -3.62 1.54
CA CYS A 34 -5.62 -3.92 0.36
C CYS A 34 -6.37 -4.69 -0.74
N GLY A 35 -7.67 -4.91 -0.55
CA GLY A 35 -8.54 -5.62 -1.50
C GLY A 35 -8.27 -7.12 -1.59
N ASP A 36 -8.95 -7.79 -2.53
CA ASP A 36 -9.09 -9.25 -2.59
C ASP A 36 -7.78 -10.06 -2.69
N LYS A 37 -6.69 -9.43 -3.15
CA LYS A 37 -5.39 -10.10 -3.36
C LYS A 37 -4.27 -9.51 -2.51
N GLY A 38 -4.58 -8.50 -1.70
CA GLY A 38 -3.61 -7.77 -0.91
C GLY A 38 -3.57 -8.23 0.54
N PHE A 39 -2.43 -7.98 1.18
CA PHE A 39 -2.27 -8.03 2.63
C PHE A 39 -1.56 -6.77 3.10
N CYS A 40 -1.76 -6.45 4.37
CA CYS A 40 -1.21 -5.27 4.99
C CYS A 40 0.05 -5.59 5.78
N ILE A 41 1.19 -5.02 5.36
CA ILE A 41 2.44 -5.10 6.13
C ILE A 41 2.45 -3.95 7.14
N ASN A 42 1.96 -4.18 8.36
CA ASN A 42 1.83 -3.15 9.40
C ASN A 42 2.66 -3.39 10.67
N ASN A 43 3.42 -4.48 10.69
CA ASN A 43 4.19 -4.95 11.85
C ASN A 43 5.70 -4.92 11.61
N GLN A 44 6.16 -4.19 10.58
CA GLN A 44 7.56 -4.08 10.21
C GLN A 44 8.03 -2.63 10.36
N ALA A 45 9.27 -2.46 10.82
CA ALA A 45 9.88 -1.13 11.01
C ALA A 45 10.02 -0.34 9.69
N PHE A 46 10.16 -1.05 8.56
CA PHE A 46 10.28 -0.48 7.22
C PHE A 46 8.92 -0.21 6.55
N THR A 47 7.80 -0.46 7.24
CA THR A 47 6.43 -0.16 6.76
C THR A 47 5.56 0.59 7.78
N PRO A 48 6.03 1.73 8.33
CA PRO A 48 5.26 2.53 9.26
C PRO A 48 3.95 3.01 8.64
N GLY A 49 2.87 2.91 9.42
CA GLY A 49 1.52 3.24 8.95
C GLY A 49 0.95 2.26 7.92
N GLY A 50 1.54 1.06 7.82
CA GLY A 50 1.10 0.00 6.93
C GLY A 50 1.55 0.17 5.49
N TYR A 51 1.64 -0.96 4.79
CA TYR A 51 2.00 -1.01 3.38
C TYR A 51 1.22 -2.14 2.72
N CYS A 52 0.30 -1.80 1.82
CA CYS A 52 -0.40 -2.80 1.03
C CYS A 52 0.59 -3.51 0.10
N SER A 53 0.55 -4.83 0.12
CA SER A 53 1.41 -5.69 -0.67
C SER A 53 0.67 -6.95 -1.11
N GLN A 54 1.33 -7.78 -1.91
CA GLN A 54 0.82 -9.06 -2.41
C GLN A 54 1.93 -10.10 -2.38
N SER A 55 1.55 -11.38 -2.33
CA SER A 55 2.51 -12.47 -2.40
C SER A 55 3.06 -12.58 -3.81
N CYS A 56 4.34 -12.89 -3.92
CA CYS A 56 5.02 -12.95 -5.21
C CYS A 56 6.11 -14.03 -5.21
N VAL A 57 6.61 -14.33 -6.41
CA VAL A 57 7.73 -15.28 -6.59
C VAL A 57 9.01 -14.49 -6.82
N PRO A 58 10.04 -14.62 -5.96
CA PRO A 58 11.32 -13.97 -6.15
C PRO A 58 11.90 -14.17 -7.55
N GLY A 59 12.41 -13.09 -8.15
CA GLY A 59 12.93 -13.10 -9.51
C GLY A 59 11.86 -13.12 -10.62
N LYS A 60 10.58 -13.09 -10.26
CA LYS A 60 9.44 -13.01 -11.20
C LYS A 60 8.58 -11.79 -10.91
N ASP A 61 9.07 -10.61 -11.27
CA ASP A 61 8.38 -9.34 -11.04
C ASP A 61 6.99 -9.29 -11.71
N GLU A 62 6.76 -10.08 -12.76
CA GLU A 62 5.45 -10.22 -13.40
C GLU A 62 4.38 -10.84 -12.49
N THR A 63 4.77 -11.43 -11.35
CA THR A 63 3.84 -11.88 -10.31
C THR A 63 3.34 -10.73 -9.43
N CYS A 64 3.95 -9.55 -9.52
CA CYS A 64 3.49 -8.34 -8.87
C CYS A 64 2.69 -7.45 -9.83
N PRO A 65 1.79 -6.59 -9.30
CA PRO A 65 1.16 -5.54 -10.09
C PRO A 65 2.19 -4.66 -10.81
N THR A 66 1.80 -4.09 -11.95
CA THR A 66 2.66 -3.18 -12.73
C THR A 66 3.19 -2.04 -11.84
N GLY A 67 4.47 -1.71 -12.02
CA GLY A 67 5.15 -0.71 -11.20
C GLY A 67 5.70 -1.26 -9.88
N SER A 68 5.59 -2.57 -9.61
CA SER A 68 6.14 -3.20 -8.41
C SER A 68 7.24 -4.22 -8.74
N SER A 69 8.02 -4.58 -7.72
CA SER A 69 9.11 -5.55 -7.73
C SER A 69 8.86 -6.62 -6.67
N CYS A 70 9.19 -7.88 -6.94
CA CYS A 70 9.09 -8.91 -5.92
C CYS A 70 10.33 -8.88 -5.01
N VAL A 71 10.14 -8.56 -3.74
CA VAL A 71 11.22 -8.51 -2.75
C VAL A 71 11.21 -9.80 -1.93
N SER A 72 12.33 -10.53 -1.99
CA SER A 72 12.59 -11.68 -1.12
C SER A 72 12.60 -11.25 0.34
N GLN A 73 11.92 -12.02 1.19
CA GLN A 73 11.79 -11.70 2.62
C GLN A 73 11.17 -10.31 2.88
N GLY A 74 10.35 -9.83 1.95
CA GLY A 74 9.71 -8.52 2.02
C GLY A 74 8.65 -8.40 3.12
N TYR A 75 8.06 -9.52 3.56
CA TYR A 75 7.09 -9.53 4.66
C TYR A 75 7.70 -10.10 5.95
N ALA A 76 8.28 -11.30 5.85
CA ALA A 76 8.88 -12.04 6.95
C ALA A 76 10.01 -12.94 6.42
N GLU A 77 10.71 -13.65 7.29
CA GLU A 77 11.69 -14.64 6.87
C GLU A 77 11.04 -15.66 5.92
N ASN A 78 11.66 -15.89 4.76
CA ASN A 78 11.16 -16.75 3.69
C ASN A 78 9.80 -16.36 3.08
N VAL A 79 9.23 -15.18 3.41
CA VAL A 79 7.98 -14.68 2.83
C VAL A 79 8.25 -13.46 1.96
N SER A 80 8.02 -13.62 0.66
CA SER A 80 8.26 -12.57 -0.34
C SER A 80 7.02 -11.71 -0.54
N ALA A 81 7.23 -10.44 -0.88
CA ALA A 81 6.17 -9.46 -0.99
C ALA A 81 6.49 -8.43 -2.08
N CYS A 82 5.44 -7.90 -2.72
CA CYS A 82 5.57 -6.86 -3.72
C CYS A 82 5.84 -5.49 -3.09
N PHE A 83 6.84 -4.78 -3.62
CA PHE A 83 7.11 -3.38 -3.25
C PHE A 83 7.08 -2.50 -4.48
N LEU A 84 6.55 -1.30 -4.33
CA LEU A 84 6.48 -0.27 -5.35
C LEU A 84 7.90 0.11 -5.79
N LYS A 85 8.15 0.05 -7.11
CA LYS A 85 9.39 0.52 -7.73
C LYS A 85 9.43 2.04 -7.69
N CYS A 86 10.63 2.58 -7.57
CA CYS A 86 10.86 4.01 -7.55
C CYS A 86 12.15 4.36 -8.29
N GLY A 87 12.24 5.60 -8.79
CA GLY A 87 13.46 6.21 -9.28
C GLY A 87 14.04 7.25 -8.31
N SER A 88 13.20 7.82 -7.44
CA SER A 88 13.57 8.80 -6.42
C SER A 88 12.62 8.78 -5.23
N ASP A 89 13.01 9.44 -4.12
CA ASP A 89 12.18 9.55 -2.92
C ASP A 89 10.80 10.20 -3.18
N ALA A 90 10.70 11.04 -4.22
CA ALA A 90 9.44 11.70 -4.58
C ALA A 90 8.39 10.73 -5.14
N ASP A 91 8.80 9.54 -5.60
CA ASP A 91 7.90 8.49 -6.07
C ASP A 91 7.25 7.73 -4.90
N CYS A 92 7.81 7.89 -3.69
CA CYS A 92 7.38 7.18 -2.50
C CYS A 92 6.42 8.03 -1.66
N ARG A 93 5.52 7.34 -0.95
CA ARG A 93 4.64 7.96 0.04
C ARG A 93 5.47 8.68 1.10
N THR A 94 4.97 9.81 1.62
CA THR A 94 5.63 10.55 2.71
C THR A 94 6.03 9.62 3.86
N GLY A 95 7.30 9.70 4.29
CA GLY A 95 7.90 8.80 5.29
C GLY A 95 8.60 7.58 4.71
N TYR A 96 8.55 7.38 3.39
CA TYR A 96 9.25 6.33 2.66
C TYR A 96 10.30 6.95 1.74
N LYS A 97 11.36 6.20 1.47
CA LYS A 97 12.45 6.58 0.57
C LYS A 97 12.66 5.51 -0.48
N CYS A 98 13.31 5.91 -1.56
CA CYS A 98 13.65 5.02 -2.65
C CYS A 98 14.98 4.32 -2.37
N GLU A 99 14.90 3.08 -1.90
CA GLU A 99 16.08 2.32 -1.49
C GLU A 99 16.46 1.27 -2.53
N GLY A 100 17.68 1.40 -3.06
CA GLY A 100 18.29 0.43 -3.96
C GLY A 100 18.85 -0.78 -3.21
N GLY A 101 18.70 -1.98 -3.77
CA GLY A 101 19.30 -3.18 -3.17
C GLY A 101 18.57 -3.72 -1.95
N PHE A 102 17.38 -3.20 -1.64
CA PHE A 102 16.62 -3.60 -0.45
C PHE A 102 16.41 -5.11 -0.42
N ARG A 103 16.96 -5.79 0.62
CA ARG A 103 16.95 -7.25 0.78
C ARG A 103 17.46 -8.01 -0.44
N GLY A 104 18.45 -7.45 -1.14
CA GLY A 104 19.03 -8.05 -2.34
C GLY A 104 18.18 -7.92 -3.60
N ASN A 105 17.11 -7.11 -3.59
CA ASN A 105 16.37 -6.80 -4.80
C ASN A 105 17.26 -6.02 -5.77
N PRO A 106 17.31 -6.37 -7.07
CA PRO A 106 18.19 -5.72 -8.04
C PRO A 106 17.77 -4.28 -8.38
N GLY A 107 16.54 -3.88 -8.06
CA GLY A 107 16.01 -2.54 -8.30
C GLY A 107 16.00 -1.66 -7.04
N SER A 108 15.33 -0.52 -7.18
CA SER A 108 15.01 0.37 -6.05
C SER A 108 13.52 0.31 -5.76
N VAL A 109 13.18 0.27 -4.47
CA VAL A 109 11.80 0.14 -4.00
C VAL A 109 11.51 1.10 -2.85
N CYS A 110 10.24 1.47 -2.69
CA CYS A 110 9.80 2.33 -1.60
C CYS A 110 9.72 1.59 -0.27
N VAL A 111 10.57 1.97 0.69
CA VAL A 111 10.56 1.47 2.07
C VAL A 111 10.83 2.62 3.03
N ALA A 112 10.38 2.52 4.28
CA ALA A 112 10.80 3.50 5.28
C ALA A 112 12.23 3.21 5.73
N THR A 113 13.07 4.24 5.72
CA THR A 113 14.39 4.17 6.37
C THR A 113 14.21 4.30 7.88
N ASN A 114 14.78 3.33 8.62
CA ASN A 114 15.00 3.49 10.07
C ASN A 114 16.06 4.56 10.36
#